data_AF-A0A9E5YV56-F1
#
_entry.id   AF-A0A9E5YV56-F1
#
_cell.length_a   1.000
_cell.length_b   1.000
_cell.length_c   1.000
_cell.angle_alpha   90.00
_cell.angle_beta   90.00
_cell.angle_gamma   90.00
#
_symmetry.space_group_name_H-M   'P 1'
#
loop_
_entity.id
_entity.type
_entity.pdbx_description
1 polymer ?
#
loop_
_entity_poly.entity_id
_entity_poly.type
_entity_poly.pdbx_seq_one_letter_code
_entity_poly.pdbx_strand_id
1 'polypeptide(L)'
;MRTPKECADVLAQIFTSSFSGEAKGTYRIQRDEMKGITGRPVIHQTIIEDVADWLVELGLVLIDRDAYFVVAPPAMLDDVRAVSDDVLNQFHHPVKFGSA
;
A
#
# COMPACT_ATOMS: atom_id res chain seq x y z
N MET A 1 -20.68 1.11 -3.39
CA MET A 1 -19.33 0.60 -3.08
C MET A 1 -18.37 1.24 -4.05
N ARG A 2 -17.21 1.72 -3.57
CA ARG A 2 -16.16 2.24 -4.43
C ARG A 2 -15.38 1.09 -5.09
N THR A 3 -14.94 1.31 -6.32
CA THR A 3 -13.92 0.50 -6.98
C THR A 3 -12.55 0.71 -6.29
N PRO A 4 -11.58 -0.18 -6.50
CA PRO A 4 -10.22 0.03 -5.99
C PRO A 4 -9.60 1.36 -6.44
N LYS A 5 -9.82 1.75 -7.71
CA LYS A 5 -9.34 3.03 -8.24
C LYS A 5 -9.95 4.23 -7.52
N GLU A 6 -11.28 4.28 -7.41
CA GLU A 6 -11.97 5.37 -6.70
C GLU A 6 -11.56 5.45 -5.23
N CYS A 7 -11.21 4.31 -4.64
CA CYS A 7 -10.67 4.23 -3.29
C CYS A 7 -9.25 4.84 -3.22
N ALA A 8 -8.35 4.50 -4.14
CA ALA A 8 -7.03 5.10 -4.24
C ALA A 8 -7.09 6.62 -4.45
N ASP A 9 -8.02 7.10 -5.30
CA ASP A 9 -8.25 8.53 -5.52
C ASP A 9 -8.63 9.25 -4.21
N VAL A 10 -9.51 8.65 -3.39
CA VAL A 10 -9.87 9.20 -2.07
C VAL A 10 -8.65 9.23 -1.14
N LEU A 11 -7.86 8.16 -1.10
CA LEU A 11 -6.67 8.10 -0.24
C LEU A 11 -5.62 9.14 -0.66
N ALA A 12 -5.46 9.38 -1.96
CA ALA A 12 -4.58 10.44 -2.47
C ALA A 12 -5.11 11.84 -2.14
N GLN A 13 -6.43 12.06 -2.22
CA GLN A 13 -7.04 13.33 -1.81
C GLN A 13 -6.80 13.61 -0.32
N ILE A 14 -6.92 12.59 0.54
CA ILE A 14 -6.59 12.70 1.98
C ILE A 14 -5.12 13.08 2.14
N PHE A 15 -4.20 12.43 1.42
CA PHE A 15 -2.77 12.76 1.49
C PHE A 15 -2.49 14.25 1.22
N THR A 16 -3.21 14.85 0.26
CA THR A 16 -3.08 16.27 -0.11
C THR A 16 -3.95 17.22 0.72
N SER A 17 -4.77 16.69 1.64
CA SER A 17 -5.61 17.49 2.51
C SER A 17 -4.81 18.00 3.70
N SER A 18 -5.08 19.23 4.13
CA SER A 18 -4.44 19.78 5.31
C SER A 18 -5.03 19.19 6.59
N PHE A 19 -4.23 18.50 7.38
CA PHE A 19 -4.56 18.07 8.74
C PHE A 19 -3.29 18.06 9.60
N SER A 20 -3.45 18.21 10.93
CA SER A 20 -2.34 18.30 11.89
C SER A 20 -1.34 19.44 11.64
N GLY A 21 -1.77 20.52 10.96
CA GLY A 21 -0.93 21.69 10.69
C GLY A 21 -0.03 21.57 9.45
N GLU A 22 0.02 20.40 8.83
CA GLU A 22 0.74 20.16 7.58
C GLU A 22 -0.19 20.31 6.37
N ALA A 23 0.34 20.81 5.25
CA ALA A 23 -0.42 20.99 4.01
C ALA A 23 -0.71 19.67 3.27
N LYS A 24 0.11 18.65 3.54
CA LYS A 24 0.00 17.29 3.02
C LYS A 24 0.90 16.39 3.87
N GLY A 25 0.66 15.10 3.87
CA GLY A 25 1.60 14.20 4.54
C GLY A 25 1.18 12.76 4.66
N THR A 26 2.16 11.95 5.02
CA THR A 26 1.97 10.54 5.38
C THR A 26 0.97 10.42 6.52
N TYR A 27 0.05 9.47 6.40
CA TYR A 27 -0.94 9.22 7.43
C TYR A 27 -1.21 7.73 7.61
N ARG A 28 -1.80 7.40 8.76
CA ARG A 28 -2.34 6.07 9.05
C ARG A 28 -3.86 6.09 8.97
N ILE A 29 -4.44 5.00 8.53
CA ILE A 29 -5.89 4.77 8.50
C ILE A 29 -6.21 3.37 9.01
N GLN A 30 -7.15 3.25 9.93
CA GLN A 30 -7.58 1.97 10.49
C GLN A 30 -8.28 1.13 9.43
N ARG A 31 -8.20 -0.20 9.54
CA ARG A 31 -8.88 -1.11 8.60
C ARG A 31 -10.40 -0.88 8.56
N ASP A 32 -11.02 -0.50 9.68
CA ASP A 32 -12.45 -0.18 9.72
C ASP A 32 -12.80 1.14 9.05
N GLU A 33 -11.93 2.15 9.11
CA GLU A 33 -12.09 3.39 8.35
C GLU A 33 -11.96 3.12 6.84
N MET A 34 -11.04 2.22 6.48
CA MET A 34 -10.88 1.73 5.11
C MET A 34 -12.15 1.02 4.59
N LYS A 35 -12.84 0.24 5.44
CA LYS A 35 -14.16 -0.33 5.11
C LYS A 35 -15.18 0.77 4.85
N GLY A 36 -15.17 1.83 5.65
CA GLY A 36 -16.01 3.01 5.45
C GLY A 36 -15.77 3.69 4.11
N ILE A 37 -14.51 3.87 3.70
CA ILE A 37 -14.15 4.47 2.41
C ILE A 37 -14.55 3.54 1.25
N THR A 38 -14.26 2.24 1.31
CA THR A 38 -14.63 1.31 0.23
C THR A 38 -16.15 1.07 0.16
N GLY A 39 -16.85 1.24 1.29
CA GLY A 39 -18.24 0.86 1.48
C GLY A 39 -18.45 -0.65 1.53
N ARG A 40 -17.39 -1.43 1.79
CA ARG A 40 -17.43 -2.90 1.83
C ARG A 40 -17.50 -3.38 3.28
N PRO A 41 -18.37 -4.36 3.61
CA PRO A 41 -18.44 -4.92 4.96
C PRO A 41 -17.17 -5.71 5.32
N VAL A 42 -16.52 -6.30 4.31
CA VAL A 42 -15.25 -7.02 4.42
C VAL A 42 -14.33 -6.53 3.30
N ILE A 43 -13.07 -6.25 3.65
CA ILE A 43 -12.01 -5.94 2.70
C ILE A 43 -11.14 -7.20 2.59
N HIS A 44 -11.14 -7.80 1.41
CA HIS A 44 -10.24 -8.90 1.08
C HIS A 44 -8.87 -8.38 0.65
N GLN A 45 -7.84 -9.19 0.81
CA GLN A 45 -6.46 -8.83 0.44
C GLN A 45 -6.35 -8.39 -1.02
N THR A 46 -7.05 -9.05 -1.93
CA THR A 46 -7.06 -8.70 -3.36
C THR A 46 -7.52 -7.27 -3.62
N ILE A 47 -8.48 -6.75 -2.85
CA ILE A 47 -8.92 -5.36 -2.96
C ILE A 47 -7.84 -4.40 -2.45
N ILE A 48 -7.10 -4.79 -1.41
CA ILE A 48 -6.00 -3.99 -0.86
C ILE A 48 -4.87 -3.90 -1.88
N GLU A 49 -4.54 -5.03 -2.51
CA GLU A 49 -3.54 -5.14 -3.59
C GLU A 49 -3.95 -4.25 -4.78
N ASP A 50 -5.19 -4.37 -5.28
CA ASP A 50 -5.69 -3.51 -6.36
C ASP A 50 -5.59 -2.01 -6.00
N VAL A 51 -5.94 -1.62 -4.77
CA VAL A 51 -5.84 -0.22 -4.31
C VAL A 51 -4.38 0.23 -4.26
N ALA A 52 -3.47 -0.64 -3.82
CA ALA A 52 -2.05 -0.33 -3.74
C ALA A 52 -1.47 -0.07 -5.14
N ASP A 53 -1.84 -0.87 -6.14
CA ASP A 53 -1.41 -0.66 -7.54
C ASP A 53 -1.85 0.71 -8.07
N TRP A 54 -3.11 1.11 -7.83
CA TRP A 54 -3.59 2.43 -8.22
C TRP A 54 -2.90 3.58 -7.45
N LEU A 55 -2.53 3.38 -6.18
CA LEU A 55 -1.78 4.39 -5.43
C LEU A 55 -0.37 4.61 -5.99
N VAL A 56 0.28 3.55 -6.51
CA VAL A 56 1.59 3.67 -7.16
C VAL A 56 1.51 4.59 -8.39
N GLU A 57 0.46 4.49 -9.19
CA GLU A 57 0.23 5.42 -10.31
C GLU A 57 0.09 6.88 -9.86
N LEU A 58 -0.37 7.10 -8.63
CA LEU A 58 -0.52 8.42 -8.01
C LEU A 58 0.73 8.88 -7.24
N GLY A 59 1.83 8.14 -7.31
CA GLY A 59 3.09 8.46 -6.63
C GLY A 59 3.05 8.22 -5.13
N LEU A 60 2.19 7.30 -4.68
CA LEU A 60 2.02 6.90 -3.28
C LEU A 60 2.19 5.38 -3.12
N VAL A 61 2.44 4.94 -1.90
CA VAL A 61 2.46 3.52 -1.53
C VAL A 61 1.49 3.27 -0.39
N LEU A 62 0.94 2.05 -0.36
CA LEU A 62 0.13 1.55 0.75
C LEU A 62 0.95 0.51 1.52
N ILE A 63 1.20 0.78 2.81
CA ILE A 63 1.90 -0.14 3.70
C ILE A 63 0.86 -0.81 4.60
N ASP A 64 0.64 -2.10 4.41
CA ASP A 64 -0.26 -2.92 5.24
C ASP A 64 0.43 -3.30 6.56
N ARG A 65 -0.19 -2.92 7.68
CA ARG A 65 0.25 -3.24 9.05
C ARG A 65 -0.78 -4.09 9.80
N ASP A 66 -1.59 -4.82 9.06
CA ASP A 66 -2.72 -5.64 9.50
C ASP A 66 -3.86 -4.82 10.13
N ALA A 67 -3.68 -4.24 11.31
CA ALA A 67 -4.74 -3.47 11.97
C ALA A 67 -5.04 -2.12 11.28
N TYR A 68 -4.04 -1.56 10.60
CA TYR A 68 -4.11 -0.27 9.92
C TYR A 68 -3.23 -0.26 8.67
N PHE A 69 -3.43 0.76 7.84
CA PHE A 69 -2.62 1.04 6.66
C PHE A 69 -1.89 2.36 6.83
N VAL A 70 -0.74 2.50 6.17
CA VAL A 70 -0.05 3.79 6.03
C VAL A 70 -0.02 4.16 4.56
N VAL A 71 -0.42 5.40 4.24
CA VAL A 71 -0.30 5.98 2.89
C VAL A 71 0.82 7.00 2.92
N ALA A 72 1.83 6.81 2.07
CA ALA A 72 3.07 7.56 2.10
C ALA A 72 3.63 7.78 0.69
N PRO A 73 4.51 8.77 0.46
CA PRO A 73 5.33 8.81 -0.74
C PRO A 73 6.39 7.68 -0.71
N PRO A 74 6.79 7.12 -1.86
CA PRO A 74 7.86 6.12 -1.94
C PRO A 74 9.16 6.56 -1.26
N ALA A 75 9.47 7.85 -1.32
CA ALA A 75 10.69 8.43 -0.74
C ALA A 75 10.83 8.20 0.78
N MET A 76 9.73 7.92 1.49
CA MET A 76 9.77 7.53 2.90
C MET A 76 10.55 6.21 3.12
N LEU A 77 10.71 5.41 2.07
CA LEU A 77 11.38 4.11 2.11
C LEU A 77 12.81 4.16 1.56
N ASP A 78 13.30 5.32 1.11
CA ASP A 78 14.63 5.43 0.48
C ASP A 78 15.78 5.08 1.45
N ASP A 79 15.58 5.30 2.75
CA ASP A 79 16.56 4.96 3.80
C ASP A 79 16.49 3.49 4.24
N VAL A 80 15.56 2.70 3.68
CA VAL A 80 15.48 1.26 3.96
C VAL A 80 16.61 0.55 3.24
N ARG A 81 17.45 -0.15 4.02
CA ARG A 81 18.59 -0.89 3.48
C ARG A 81 18.13 -1.95 2.48
N ALA A 82 18.64 -1.85 1.25
CA ALA A 82 18.55 -2.91 0.27
C ALA A 82 19.38 -4.14 0.73
N VAL A 83 18.84 -5.33 0.50
CA VAL A 83 19.55 -6.59 0.72
C VAL A 83 20.48 -6.83 -0.47
N SER A 84 21.75 -7.20 -0.23
CA SER A 84 22.69 -7.49 -1.31
C SER A 84 22.44 -8.86 -1.94
N ASP A 85 22.83 -9.02 -3.21
CA ASP A 85 22.72 -10.29 -3.94
C ASP A 85 23.45 -11.44 -3.23
N ASP A 86 24.60 -11.18 -2.61
CA ASP A 86 25.35 -12.17 -1.84
C ASP A 86 24.55 -12.76 -0.68
N VAL A 87 23.69 -11.96 -0.06
CA VAL A 87 22.78 -12.43 0.99
C VAL A 87 21.60 -13.16 0.37
N LEU A 88 20.99 -12.63 -0.69
CA LEU A 88 19.83 -13.24 -1.35
C LEU A 88 20.14 -14.62 -1.95
N ASN A 89 21.31 -14.76 -2.60
CA ASN A 89 21.73 -16.00 -3.25
C ASN A 89 21.83 -17.20 -2.29
N GLN A 90 22.06 -16.97 -1.00
CA GLN A 90 22.07 -18.02 0.02
C GLN A 90 20.69 -18.66 0.24
N PHE A 91 19.62 -17.96 -0.15
CA PHE A 91 18.22 -18.38 0.04
C PHE A 91 17.49 -18.68 -1.28
N HIS A 92 18.17 -18.56 -2.42
CA HIS A 92 17.58 -18.90 -3.71
C HIS A 92 17.41 -20.41 -3.85
N HIS A 93 16.16 -20.85 -3.96
CA HIS A 93 15.84 -22.21 -4.37
C HIS A 93 15.59 -22.24 -5.88
N PRO A 94 16.17 -23.20 -6.64
CA PRO A 94 15.90 -23.32 -8.06
C PRO A 94 14.41 -23.61 -8.28
N VAL A 95 13.79 -22.83 -9.16
CA VAL A 95 12.40 -23.07 -9.58
C VAL A 95 12.36 -24.39 -10.34
N LYS A 96 11.68 -25.40 -9.77
CA LYS A 96 11.44 -26.68 -10.44
C LYS A 96 10.10 -26.61 -11.14
N PHE A 97 10.11 -26.50 -12.45
CA PHE A 97 8.92 -26.78 -13.25
C PHE A 97 8.79 -28.30 -13.36
N GLY A 98 7.64 -28.86 -12.98
CA GLY A 98 7.37 -30.27 -13.22
C GLY A 98 7.43 -30.55 -14.72
N SER A 99 8.12 -31.61 -15.12
CA SER A 99 8.08 -32.11 -16.50
C SER A 99 6.64 -32.47 -16.83
N ALA A 100 6.06 -31.77 -17.80
CA ALA A 100 4.74 -32.04 -18.37
C ALA A 100 4.66 -33.43 -19.01
#